data_AF-A0A2P8W1M8-F1
#
_entry.id   AF-A0A2P8W1M8-F1
#
_cell.length_a   1.000
_cell.length_b   1.000
_cell.length_c   1.000
_cell.angle_alpha   90.00
_cell.angle_beta   90.00
_cell.angle_gamma   90.00
#
_symmetry.space_group_name_H-M   'P 1'
#
loop_
_entity.id
_entity.type
_entity.pdbx_description
1 polymer ?
#
loop_
_entity_poly.entity_id
_entity_poly.type
_entity_poly.pdbx_seq_one_letter_code
_entity_poly.pdbx_strand_id
1 'polypeptide(L)' 'MPKIFISYRRSDSADATGRIYDRLTAHFPAEDVFKDVDDIPFGVDFREYLNESLNQCRVVLAGIWP' A
#
# COMPACT_ATOMS: atom_id res chain seq x y z
N MET A 1 -7.12 -8.51 7.52
CA MET A 1 -7.73 -7.45 6.68
C MET A 1 -6.85 -6.23 6.85
N PRO A 2 -6.12 -5.81 5.82
CA PRO A 2 -5.24 -4.66 5.95
C PRO A 2 -6.05 -3.42 6.31
N LYS A 3 -5.61 -2.69 7.33
CA LYS A 3 -6.28 -1.47 7.80
C LYS A 3 -5.69 -0.22 7.16
N ILE A 4 -4.45 -0.30 6.70
CA ILE A 4 -3.67 0.84 6.19
C ILE A 4 -3.17 0.48 4.80
N PHE A 5 -3.62 1.24 3.80
CA PHE A 5 -3.19 1.13 2.41
C PHE A 5 -2.19 2.22 2.07
N ILE A 6 -1.05 1.88 1.46
CA ILE A 6 -0.07 2.86 0.98
C ILE A 6 -0.07 2.84 -0.55
N SER A 7 -0.67 3.87 -1.15
CA SER A 7 -0.65 4.09 -2.59
C SER A 7 0.57 4.92 -2.98
N TYR A 8 1.39 4.38 -3.87
CA TYR A 8 2.63 5.03 -4.30
C TYR A 8 3.02 4.63 -5.72
N ARG A 9 3.81 5.49 -6.39
CA ARG A 9 4.44 5.16 -7.67
C ARG A 9 5.83 4.60 -7.43
N ARG A 10 6.08 3.38 -7.91
CA ARG A 10 7.38 2.71 -7.80
C ARG A 10 8.51 3.49 -8.49
N SER A 11 8.22 4.18 -9.58
CA SER A 11 9.20 5.00 -10.32
C SER A 11 9.73 6.18 -9.53
N ASP A 12 8.90 6.75 -8.64
CA ASP A 12 9.17 8.08 -8.08
C ASP A 12 9.52 8.01 -6.59
N SER A 13 9.10 6.95 -5.89
CA SER A 13 8.99 7.00 -4.43
C SER A 13 9.20 5.70 -3.66
N ALA A 14 9.74 4.66 -4.32
CA ALA A 14 9.93 3.35 -3.68
C ALA A 14 10.71 3.43 -2.36
N ASP A 15 11.80 4.19 -2.31
CA ASP A 15 12.64 4.32 -1.11
C ASP A 15 11.92 5.04 0.04
N ALA A 16 11.20 6.12 -0.27
CA ALA A 16 10.45 6.88 0.73
C ALA A 16 9.28 6.06 1.28
N THR A 17 8.55 5.38 0.41
CA THR A 17 7.46 4.48 0.78
C THR A 17 7.96 3.30 1.62
N GLY A 18 9.13 2.75 1.30
CA GLY A 18 9.78 1.72 2.11
C GLY A 18 9.96 2.16 3.56
N ARG A 19 10.51 3.36 3.78
CA ARG A 19 10.69 3.92 5.13
C ARG A 19 9.37 4.17 5.86
N ILE A 20 8.34 4.62 5.15
CA ILE A 20 7.00 4.81 5.72
C ILE A 20 6.44 3.46 6.17
N TYR A 21 6.57 2.43 5.34
CA TYR A 21 6.17 1.06 5.65
C TYR A 21 6.90 0.53 6.88
N ASP A 22 8.23 0.62 6.93
CA ASP A 22 9.03 0.19 8.08
C ASP A 22 8.59 0.87 9.39
N ARG A 23 8.23 2.15 9.31
CA ARG A 23 7.74 2.90 10.47
C ARG A 23 6.35 2.44 10.89
N LEU A 24 5.47 2.14 9.93
CA LEU A 24 4.10 1.68 10.22
C LEU A 24 4.10 0.27 10.80
N THR A 25 4.91 -0.64 10.25
CA THR A 25 5.02 -2.02 10.77
C THR A 25 5.71 -2.10 12.13
N ALA A 26 6.43 -1.05 12.53
CA ALA A 26 6.93 -0.91 13.91
C ALA A 26 5.82 -0.60 14.93
N HIS A 27 4.66 -0.09 14.51
CA HIS A 27 3.54 0.29 15.38
C HIS A 27 2.27 -0.54 15.17
N PHE A 28 2.11 -1.10 13.98
CA PHE A 28 0.95 -1.91 13.58
C PHE A 28 1.41 -3.29 13.12
N PRO A 29 0.58 -4.34 13.25
CA PRO A 29 0.86 -5.64 12.67
C PRO A 29 1.18 -5.51 11.17
N ALA A 30 2.19 -6.21 10.67
CA ALA A 30 2.58 -6.14 9.26
C ALA A 30 1.43 -6.57 8.32
N GLU A 31 0.58 -7.51 8.77
CA GLU A 31 -0.65 -7.94 8.08
C GLU A 31 -1.72 -6.84 7.96
N ASP A 32 -1.63 -5.78 8.77
CA ASP A 32 -2.54 -4.64 8.74
C ASP A 32 -2.06 -3.52 7.79
N VAL A 33 -0.86 -3.65 7.18
CA VAL A 33 -0.26 -2.63 6.30
C VAL A 33 -0.04 -3.21 4.89
N PHE A 34 -0.73 -2.65 3.90
CA PHE A 34 -0.69 -3.11 2.50
C PHE A 34 0.01 -2.09 1.59
N LYS A 35 0.91 -2.55 0.73
CA LYS A 35 1.61 -1.71 -0.27
C LYS A 35 1.13 -2.03 -1.68
N ASP A 36 0.50 -1.03 -2.30
CA ASP A 36 -0.19 -1.10 -3.60
C ASP A 36 0.61 -1.81 -4.71
N VAL A 37 1.91 -1.56 -4.88
CA VAL A 37 2.66 -2.09 -6.04
C VAL A 37 3.36 -3.43 -5.79
N ASP A 38 3.70 -3.76 -4.53
CA ASP A 38 4.46 -4.98 -4.24
C ASP A 38 3.56 -6.16 -3.87
N ASP A 39 2.37 -5.89 -3.33
CA ASP A 39 1.48 -6.93 -2.80
C ASP A 39 0.40 -7.38 -3.82
N ILE A 40 0.34 -6.78 -5.02
CA ILE A 40 -0.61 -7.18 -6.06
C ILE A 40 -0.12 -8.46 -6.76
N PRO A 41 -0.91 -9.55 -6.74
CA PRO A 41 -0.55 -10.79 -7.42
C PRO A 41 -0.39 -10.61 -8.93
N PHE A 42 0.56 -11.34 -9.53
CA PHE A 42 0.67 -11.39 -10.98
C PHE A 42 -0.57 -12.07 -11.59
N GLY A 43 -1.10 -11.47 -12.67
CA GLY A 43 -2.21 -12.04 -13.45
C GLY A 43 -3.61 -11.64 -12.97
N VAL A 44 -3.74 -10.79 -11.95
CA VAL A 44 -5.02 -10.17 -11.57
C VAL A 44 -5.23 -8.83 -12.25
N ASP A 45 -6.50 -8.42 -12.44
CA ASP A 45 -6.79 -7.05 -12.88
C ASP A 45 -6.43 -6.09 -11.74
N PHE A 46 -5.42 -5.25 -12.01
CA PHE A 46 -4.91 -4.28 -11.07
C PHE A 46 -6.00 -3.36 -10.52
N ARG A 47 -6.94 -2.91 -11.36
CA ARG A 47 -7.98 -1.95 -10.95
C ARG A 47 -9.01 -2.63 -10.06
N GLU A 48 -9.40 -3.85 -10.39
CA GLU A 48 -10.35 -4.62 -9.59
C GLU A 48 -9.77 -4.90 -8.20
N TYR A 49 -8.56 -5.45 -8.16
CA TYR A 49 -7.87 -5.78 -6.92
C TYR A 49 -7.60 -4.53 -6.05
N LEU A 50 -7.22 -3.41 -6.68
CA LEU A 50 -7.05 -2.13 -6.00
C LEU A 50 -8.37 -1.66 -5.38
N ASN A 51 -9.47 -1.69 -6.13
CA ASN A 51 -10.79 -1.28 -5.61
C ASN A 51 -11.26 -2.16 -4.45
N GLU A 52 -11.05 -3.47 -4.53
CA GLU A 52 -11.35 -4.39 -3.43
C GLU A 52 -10.51 -4.09 -2.19
N SER A 53 -9.21 -3.87 -2.38
CA SER A 53 -8.28 -3.53 -1.29
C SER A 53 -8.65 -2.21 -0.63
N LEU A 54 -8.96 -1.17 -1.42
CA LEU A 54 -9.40 0.13 -0.93
C LEU A 54 -10.71 0.04 -0.13
N ASN A 55 -11.66 -0.79 -0.56
CA ASN A 55 -12.92 -0.99 0.16
C ASN A 55 -12.74 -1.67 1.52
N GLN A 56 -11.66 -2.42 1.72
CA GLN A 56 -11.38 -3.13 2.96
C GLN A 56 -10.49 -2.34 3.94
N CYS A 57 -9.76 -1.34 3.44
CA CYS A 57 -8.86 -0.54 4.25
C CYS A 57 -9.60 0.56 5.03
N ARG A 58 -9.11 0.87 6.23
CA ARG A 58 -9.66 1.95 7.07
C ARG A 58 -9.01 3.30 6.80
N VAL A 59 -7.76 3.29 6.34
CA VAL A 59 -6.94 4.47 6.07
C VAL A 59 -6.18 4.26 4.77
N VAL A 60 -6.11 5.31 3.96
CA VAL A 60 -5.31 5.36 2.72
C VAL A 60 -4.25 6.46 2.86
N LEU A 61 -2.99 6.10 2.65
CA LEU A 61 -1.86 7.02 2.52
C LEU A 61 -1.53 7.15 1.04
N ALA A 62 -1.88 8.30 0.45
CA ALA A 62 -1.57 8.61 -0.94
C ALA A 62 -0.28 9.44 -1.01
N GLY A 63 0.79 8.87 -1.56
CA GLY A 63 2.03 9.57 -1.85
C GLY A 63 1.88 10.39 -3.14
N ILE A 64 1.82 11.72 -3.01
CA ILE A 64 1.78 12.63 -4.16
C ILE A 64 3.19 13.22 -4.31
N TRP A 65 3.88 12.80 -5.36
CA TRP A 65 5.24 13.26 -5.69
C TRP A 65 5.18 14.20 -6.91
N PRO A 66 6.15 15.14 -7.04
CA PRO A 66 6.20 16.09 -8.17
C PRO A 66 6.29 15.43 -9.54
#